data_AF-A0A930A8U1-F1
#
_entry.id   AF-A0A930A8U1-F1
#
_cell.length_a   1.000
_cell.length_b   1.000
_cell.length_c   1.000
_cell.angle_alpha   90.00
_cell.angle_beta   90.00
_cell.angle_gamma   90.00
#
_symmetry.space_group_name_H-M   'P 1'
#
loop_
_entity.id
_entity.type
_entity.pdbx_description
1 polymer ?
#
loop_
_entity_poly.entity_id
_entity_poly.type
_entity_poly.pdbx_seq_one_letter_code
_entity_poly.pdbx_strand_id
1 'polypeptide(L)' 'MIYTVTMNPSLDYIVQLETFEEGKLNRSIFEQIDVGGKGINVSIALKHLGRISTPLG' A
#
# COMPACT_ATOMS: atom_id res chain seq x y z
N MET A 1 -2.47 -24.32 0.15
CA MET A 1 -1.93 -23.26 -0.71
C MET A 1 -2.87 -22.07 -0.64
N ILE A 2 -2.39 -20.86 -0.32
CA ILE A 2 -3.25 -19.67 -0.17
C ILE A 2 -3.05 -18.77 -1.39
N TYR A 3 -4.14 -18.33 -2.00
CA TYR A 3 -4.14 -17.36 -3.10
C TYR A 3 -4.88 -16.10 -2.67
N THR A 4 -4.36 -14.93 -3.03
CA THR A 4 -5.05 -13.66 -2.86
C THR A 4 -5.25 -13.02 -4.22
N VAL A 5 -6.39 -12.38 -4.46
CA VAL A 5 -6.71 -11.74 -5.75
C VAL A 5 -6.89 -10.25 -5.53
N THR A 6 -6.26 -9.43 -6.36
CA THR A 6 -6.43 -7.97 -6.37
C THR A 6 -6.68 -7.51 -7.81
N MET A 7 -7.95 -7.34 -8.19
CA MET A 7 -8.32 -6.93 -9.54
C MET A 7 -7.83 -5.53 -9.93
N ASN A 8 -7.63 -4.67 -8.94
CA ASN A 8 -7.14 -3.30 -9.13
C ASN A 8 -5.98 -3.04 -8.17
N PRO A 9 -4.77 -3.55 -8.46
CA PRO A 9 -3.60 -3.29 -7.64
C PRO A 9 -3.23 -1.81 -7.73
N SER A 10 -2.61 -1.28 -6.67
CA SER A 10 -2.22 0.13 -6.60
C SER A 10 -0.75 0.29 -6.22
N LEU A 11 -0.21 1.46 -6.54
CA LEU A 11 0.92 2.01 -5.82
C LEU A 11 0.35 3.04 -4.85
N ASP A 12 0.48 2.77 -3.56
CA ASP A 12 -0.01 3.64 -2.51
C ASP A 12 1.07 4.71 -2.29
N TYR A 13 0.78 5.94 -2.73
CA TYR A 13 1.66 7.08 -2.55
C TYR A 13 1.38 7.77 -1.22
N ILE A 14 2.21 7.48 -0.22
CA ILE A 14 2.12 8.02 1.13
C ILE A 14 2.91 9.32 1.16
N VAL A 15 2.21 10.42 1.40
CA VAL A 15 2.80 11.75 1.53
C VAL A 15 2.55 12.24 2.95
N GLN A 16 3.61 12.63 3.63
CA GLN A 16 3.52 13.30 4.92
C GLN A 16 3.85 14.78 4.75
N LEU A 17 3.05 15.61 5.41
CA LEU A 17 3.20 17.06 5.44
C LEU A 17 3.33 17.50 6.89
N GLU A 18 4.03 18.61 7.13
CA GLU A 18 4.05 19.24 8.46
C GLU A 18 2.66 19.77 8.82
N THR A 19 2.00 20.43 7.87
CA THR A 19 0.60 20.85 7.92
C THR A 19 -0.06 20.66 6.55
N PHE A 20 -1.37 20.43 6.54
CA PHE A 20 -2.18 20.40 5.32
C PHE A 20 -3.09 21.62 5.27
N GLU A 21 -2.94 22.44 4.23
CA GLU A 21 -3.76 23.63 4.00
C GLU A 21 -4.47 23.54 2.65
N GLU A 22 -5.79 23.39 2.68
CA GLU A 22 -6.62 23.33 1.47
C GLU A 22 -6.50 24.63 0.65
N GLY A 23 -6.39 24.49 -0.68
CA GLY A 23 -6.27 25.61 -1.60
C GLY A 23 -4.90 26.29 -1.65
N LYS A 24 -3.89 25.81 -0.91
CA LYS A 24 -2.52 26.34 -0.95
C LYS A 24 -1.51 25.33 -1.51
N LEU A 25 -0.30 25.85 -1.82
CA LEU A 25 0.84 25.00 -2.14
C LEU A 25 1.33 24.30 -0.87
N ASN A 26 1.10 23.00 -0.82
CA ASN A 26 1.57 22.11 0.24
C ASN A 26 2.91 21.47 -0.17
N ARG A 27 3.87 21.37 0.75
CA ARG A 27 5.18 20.73 0.52
C ARG A 27 5.29 19.49 1.40
N SER A 28 5.69 18.37 0.80
CA SER A 28 5.97 17.12 1.51
C SER A 28 7.24 17.26 2.34
N ILE A 29 7.23 16.65 3.52
CA ILE A 29 8.43 16.44 4.36
C ILE A 29 8.93 15.00 4.27
N PHE A 30 8.08 14.08 3.80
CA PHE A 30 8.40 12.69 3.57
C PHE A 30 7.46 12.10 2.52
N GLU A 31 8.00 11.19 1.72
CA GLU A 31 7.30 10.51 0.64
C GLU A 31 7.71 9.04 0.63
N GLN A 32 6.74 8.14 0.46
CA GLN A 32 6.97 6.71 0.31
C GLN A 32 5.98 6.12 -0.69
N ILE A 33 6.44 5.17 -1.51
CA ILE A 33 5.60 4.42 -2.44
C ILE A 33 5.60 2.97 -1.98
N ASP A 34 4.41 2.48 -1.63
CA ASP A 34 4.18 1.07 -1.26
C ASP A 34 3.33 0.37 -2.32
N VAL A 35 3.44 -0.97 -2.38
CA VAL A 35 2.54 -1.77 -3.21
C VAL A 35 1.24 -2.00 -2.45
N GLY A 36 0.14 -1.53 -3.01
CA GLY A 36 -1.18 -1.56 -2.40
C GLY A 36 -2.17 -2.49 -3.07
N GLY A 37 -3.34 -2.60 -2.45
CA GLY A 37 -4.44 -3.45 -2.88
C GLY A 37 -4.75 -4.57 -1.90
N LYS A 38 -6.04 -4.86 -1.70
CA LYS A 38 -6.50 -5.70 -0.58
C LYS A 38 -5.85 -7.09 -0.57
N GLY A 39 -5.83 -7.80 -1.70
CA GLY A 39 -5.22 -9.12 -1.76
C GLY A 39 -3.70 -9.08 -1.60
N ILE A 40 -3.04 -8.04 -2.11
CA ILE A 40 -1.60 -7.83 -1.91
C ILE A 40 -1.29 -7.59 -0.43
N ASN A 41 -2.03 -6.71 0.25
CA ASN A 41 -1.87 -6.42 1.68
C ASN A 41 -2.13 -7.66 2.56
N VAL A 42 -3.12 -8.49 2.21
CA VAL A 42 -3.34 -9.79 2.88
C VAL A 42 -2.13 -10.72 2.67
N SER A 43 -1.57 -10.79 1.46
CA SER A 43 -0.37 -11.60 1.20
C SER A 43 0.85 -11.11 1.98
N ILE A 44 1.04 -9.80 2.10
CA ILE A 44 2.10 -9.19 2.93
C ILE A 44 1.90 -9.57 4.41
N ALA A 45 0.69 -9.44 4.94
CA ALA A 45 0.38 -9.82 6.32
C ALA A 45 0.62 -11.31 6.59
N LEU A 46 0.21 -12.19 5.67
CA LEU A 46 0.45 -13.63 5.77
C LEU A 46 1.96 -13.95 5.81
N LYS A 47 2.75 -13.27 4.98
CA LYS A 47 4.21 -13.41 4.98
C LYS A 47 4.82 -13.03 6.33
N HIS A 48 4.38 -11.94 6.96
CA HIS A 48 4.84 -11.54 8.31
C HIS A 48 4.46 -12.57 9.39
N LEU A 49 3.36 -13.31 9.20
CA LEU A 49 2.93 -14.40 10.09
C LEU A 49 3.58 -15.76 9.75
N GLY A 50 4.56 -15.80 8.86
CA GLY A 50 5.26 -17.03 8.46
C GLY A 50 4.42 -17.96 7.55
N ARG A 51 3.39 -17.43 6.88
CA ARG A 51 2.54 -18.17 5.94
C ARG A 51 2.86 -17.76 4.50
N ILE A 52 2.94 -18.73 3.60
CA ILE A 52 3.17 -18.48 2.17
C ILE A 52 1.82 -18.32 1.46
N SER A 53 1.72 -17.30 0.61
CA SER A 53 0.61 -17.08 -0.31
C SER A 53 1.11 -16.63 -1.68
N THR A 54 0.27 -16.82 -2.71
CA THR A 54 0.52 -16.33 -4.07
C THR A 54 -0.49 -15.22 -4.41
N PRO A 55 -0.04 -13.97 -4.55
CA PRO A 55 -0.90 -12.88 -5.03
C PRO A 55 -1.13 -13.02 -6.54
N LEU A 56 -2.39 -12.82 -6.95
CA LEU A 56 -2.89 -12.82 -8.32
C LEU A 56 -3.59 -11.49 -8.61
N GLY A 57 -3.70 -11.15 -9.91
CA GLY A 57 -4.42 -9.98 -10.43
C GLY A 57 -5.71 -10.42 -11.09
#